data_AF-A0A5C7FMN3-F1
#
_entry.id   AF-A0A5C7FMN3-F1
#
_cell.length_a   1.000
_cell.length_b   1.000
_cell.length_c   1.000
_cell.angle_alpha   90.00
_cell.angle_beta   90.00
_cell.angle_gamma   90.00
#
_symmetry.space_group_name_H-M   'P 1'
#
loop_
_entity.id
_entity.type
_entity.pdbx_description
1 polymer ?
#
loop_
_entity_poly.entity_id
_entity_poly.type
_entity_poly.pdbx_seq_one_letter_code
_entity_poly.pdbx_strand_id
1 'polypeptide(L)'
;MRPVNYSNLLLLAVLFILSGCQAGSKAETQTESSGIASYQGTASVSQGGANVLVANIYDCDRGRKAPLGTATAADGSTWTVPAEVNFDNDEFPFASDLYNPCTGVEFSNAQEALSALDGADIVEIEPDGELVTAYVFADNYFEMYINGIAAGKDNVPFTQFNSNLVRFRVNRPFTVAVKCVDWEENSGLGTEANRGNSHHPGDGGFVAVFKSADGGTVAVTDENWKAQIFYTAPIADLSCPAEQGALRLSENCSSAGAEDYALHWEVPANWYSADFDDSGWPAASTYTNDVIGVDNKPSYTNFTDIFDDQASDASFIWSANVVLDNEVIVRYTVE
;
A
#
# COMPACT_ATOMS: atom_id res chain seq x y z
N MET A 1 -25.84 95.77 26.66
CA MET A 1 -25.20 96.75 25.78
C MET A 1 -24.99 96.11 24.42
N ARG A 2 -25.64 96.70 23.41
CA ARG A 2 -25.45 96.56 21.96
C ARG A 2 -25.71 95.22 21.24
N PRO A 3 -26.24 95.28 19.99
CA PRO A 3 -27.13 94.27 19.44
C PRO A 3 -26.60 93.61 18.14
N VAL A 4 -27.29 92.53 17.74
CA VAL A 4 -27.66 92.10 16.37
C VAL A 4 -26.57 92.08 15.29
N ASN A 5 -26.34 90.90 14.71
CA ASN A 5 -26.58 90.77 13.26
C ASN A 5 -26.94 89.34 12.85
N TYR A 6 -28.10 89.22 12.21
CA TYR A 6 -28.54 88.06 11.46
C TYR A 6 -27.84 88.06 10.10
N SER A 7 -27.32 86.93 9.67
CA SER A 7 -27.23 86.65 8.23
C SER A 7 -27.61 85.20 7.99
N ASN A 8 -28.68 85.05 7.22
CA ASN A 8 -29.05 83.85 6.50
C ASN A 8 -27.83 83.29 5.75
N LEU A 9 -27.79 81.97 5.51
CA LEU A 9 -28.20 81.39 4.22
C LEU A 9 -27.63 79.96 4.03
N LEU A 10 -28.46 79.11 3.42
CA LEU A 10 -28.20 77.82 2.76
C LEU A 10 -27.84 76.59 3.63
N LEU A 11 -28.87 75.77 3.90
CA LEU A 11 -28.73 74.32 4.00
C LEU A 11 -28.35 73.77 2.60
N LEU A 12 -27.13 73.27 2.43
CA LEU A 12 -26.81 72.33 1.34
C LEU A 12 -27.05 70.91 1.86
N ALA A 13 -28.13 70.29 1.41
CA ALA A 13 -28.30 68.84 1.51
C ALA A 13 -27.40 68.18 0.45
N VAL A 14 -26.31 67.54 0.90
CA VAL A 14 -25.47 66.71 0.03
C VAL A 14 -26.12 65.32 -0.04
N LEU A 15 -26.78 65.04 -1.17
CA LEU A 15 -27.11 63.67 -1.59
C LEU A 15 -25.80 62.97 -1.98
N PHE A 16 -25.32 62.05 -1.13
CA PHE A 16 -24.29 61.10 -1.53
C PHE A 16 -24.95 59.95 -2.28
N ILE A 17 -24.66 59.87 -3.57
CA ILE A 17 -25.00 58.73 -4.43
C ILE A 17 -24.02 57.59 -4.13
N LEU A 18 -24.59 56.39 -4.03
CA LEU A 18 -23.96 55.10 -3.75
C LEU A 18 -22.75 54.78 -4.65
N SER A 19 -21.69 54.27 -4.03
CA SER A 19 -20.88 53.20 -4.62
C SER A 19 -20.71 52.11 -3.55
N GLY A 20 -21.55 51.08 -3.62
CA GLY A 20 -21.39 49.89 -2.80
C GLY A 20 -20.13 49.14 -3.22
N CYS A 21 -19.13 49.09 -2.35
CA CYS A 21 -18.13 48.03 -2.42
C CYS A 21 -18.78 46.77 -1.88
N GLN A 22 -19.39 45.97 -2.76
CA GLN A 22 -19.52 44.55 -2.49
C GLN A 22 -18.11 44.01 -2.30
N ALA A 23 -17.81 43.55 -1.08
CA ALA A 23 -16.75 42.58 -0.89
C ALA A 23 -17.13 41.37 -1.74
N GLY A 24 -16.58 41.30 -2.95
CA GLY A 24 -16.70 40.13 -3.80
C GLY A 24 -16.11 38.98 -3.01
N SER A 25 -16.95 38.03 -2.62
CA SER A 25 -16.47 36.68 -2.35
C SER A 25 -15.68 36.30 -3.59
N LYS A 26 -14.36 36.17 -3.47
CA LYS A 26 -13.60 35.41 -4.45
C LYS A 26 -14.23 34.02 -4.39
N ALA A 27 -15.09 33.71 -5.36
CA ALA A 27 -15.35 32.34 -5.70
C ALA A 27 -13.97 31.76 -6.04
N GLU A 28 -13.47 30.89 -5.17
CA GLU A 28 -12.39 29.98 -5.53
C GLU A 28 -12.86 29.29 -6.80
N THR A 29 -12.28 29.71 -7.91
CA THR A 29 -12.47 29.02 -9.17
C THR A 29 -11.63 27.76 -8.97
N GLN A 30 -12.27 26.68 -8.55
CA GLN A 30 -11.70 25.35 -8.70
C GLN A 30 -11.38 25.23 -10.18
N THR A 31 -10.09 25.37 -10.48
CA THR A 31 -9.61 25.03 -11.80
C THR A 31 -9.61 23.51 -11.74
N GLU A 32 -10.71 22.88 -12.14
CA GLU A 32 -10.68 21.45 -12.47
C GLU A 32 -9.49 21.30 -13.41
N SER A 33 -8.43 20.66 -12.91
CA SER A 33 -7.26 20.37 -13.73
C SER A 33 -7.79 19.55 -14.90
N SER A 34 -7.54 20.03 -16.13
CA SER A 34 -8.04 19.39 -17.35
C SER A 34 -7.60 17.92 -17.46
N GLY A 35 -6.58 17.51 -16.69
CA GLY A 35 -6.14 16.12 -16.56
C GLY A 35 -7.13 15.24 -15.79
N ILE A 36 -7.70 15.71 -14.68
CA ILE A 36 -8.63 14.90 -13.86
C ILE A 36 -9.89 14.53 -14.64
N ALA A 37 -10.42 15.47 -15.44
CA ALA A 37 -11.58 15.24 -16.30
C ALA A 37 -11.35 14.15 -17.38
N SER A 38 -10.10 13.76 -17.65
CA SER A 38 -9.78 12.71 -18.61
C SER A 38 -9.94 11.30 -18.05
N TYR A 39 -9.84 11.11 -16.73
CA TYR A 39 -10.03 9.82 -16.10
C TYR A 39 -11.51 9.40 -16.14
N GLN A 40 -11.79 8.18 -16.61
CA GLN A 40 -13.16 7.64 -16.76
C GLN A 40 -13.43 6.43 -15.86
N GLY A 41 -12.48 6.05 -15.00
CA GLY A 41 -12.62 4.92 -14.09
C GLY A 41 -13.37 5.28 -12.81
N THR A 42 -13.35 4.36 -11.86
CA THR A 42 -14.10 4.45 -10.60
C THR A 42 -13.27 4.99 -9.43
N ALA A 43 -11.96 5.15 -9.61
CA ALA A 43 -11.09 5.67 -8.55
C ALA A 43 -11.37 7.14 -8.21
N SER A 44 -11.11 7.49 -6.97
CA SER A 44 -10.87 8.87 -6.58
C SER A 44 -9.46 9.29 -7.03
N VAL A 45 -9.33 10.47 -7.64
CA VAL A 45 -8.08 10.94 -8.23
C VAL A 45 -7.45 12.02 -7.36
N SER A 46 -6.22 11.81 -6.89
CA SER A 46 -5.39 12.87 -6.30
C SER A 46 -4.23 13.24 -7.23
N GLN A 47 -3.58 14.39 -6.95
CA GLN A 47 -2.42 14.85 -7.70
C GLN A 47 -1.39 15.45 -6.75
N GLY A 48 -0.11 15.15 -6.99
CA GLY A 48 0.98 15.67 -6.18
C GLY A 48 1.12 15.01 -4.81
N GLY A 49 2.10 15.47 -4.04
CA GLY A 49 2.45 14.88 -2.75
C GLY A 49 1.35 15.01 -1.70
N ALA A 50 1.25 14.00 -0.84
CA ALA A 50 0.35 13.96 0.29
C ALA A 50 0.83 14.83 1.46
N ASN A 51 -0.08 15.13 2.39
CA ASN A 51 0.29 15.71 3.68
C ASN A 51 0.86 14.61 4.59
N VAL A 52 2.19 14.62 4.80
CA VAL A 52 2.87 13.65 5.66
C VAL A 52 2.43 13.82 7.12
N LEU A 53 1.84 12.78 7.69
CA LEU A 53 1.41 12.73 9.10
C LEU A 53 2.47 12.09 9.99
N VAL A 54 3.07 11.00 9.50
CA VAL A 54 4.18 10.31 10.15
C VAL A 54 5.35 10.31 9.18
N ALA A 55 6.47 10.90 9.58
CA ALA A 55 7.63 11.03 8.69
C ALA A 55 8.40 9.71 8.50
N ASN A 56 8.28 8.80 9.47
CA ASN A 56 8.85 7.46 9.43
C ASN A 56 8.16 6.60 10.50
N ILE A 57 7.49 5.53 10.13
CA ILE A 57 6.82 4.62 11.08
C ILE A 57 7.78 3.60 11.71
N TYR A 58 8.95 3.38 11.11
CA TYR A 58 9.91 2.38 11.59
C TYR A 58 11.35 2.83 11.39
N ASP A 59 12.15 2.80 12.46
CA ASP A 59 13.57 3.18 12.41
C ASP A 59 14.45 1.93 12.24
N CYS A 60 15.26 1.91 11.18
CA CYS A 60 16.19 0.84 10.86
C CYS A 60 17.50 1.41 10.35
N ASP A 61 18.63 0.88 10.83
CA ASP A 61 19.95 1.30 10.33
C ASP A 61 20.05 1.01 8.82
N ARG A 62 20.42 2.04 8.05
CA ARG A 62 20.47 2.02 6.58
C ARG A 62 19.14 1.66 5.90
N GLY A 63 18.04 1.66 6.66
CA GLY A 63 16.69 1.58 6.12
C GLY A 63 16.24 2.89 5.51
N ARG A 64 15.30 2.81 4.57
CA ARG A 64 14.61 3.97 4.02
C ARG A 64 13.50 4.42 4.95
N LYS A 65 13.13 5.69 4.84
CA LYS A 65 12.01 6.23 5.61
C LYS A 65 10.70 5.69 5.03
N ALA A 66 9.86 5.17 5.91
CA ALA A 66 8.52 4.71 5.61
C ALA A 66 7.50 5.75 6.13
N PRO A 67 7.23 6.84 5.39
CA PRO A 67 6.23 7.81 5.81
C PRO A 67 4.80 7.25 5.65
N LEU A 68 3.89 7.82 6.44
CA LEU A 68 2.44 7.75 6.22
C LEU A 68 1.89 9.15 6.03
N GLY A 69 1.04 9.33 5.03
CA GLY A 69 0.44 10.62 4.71
C GLY A 69 -1.05 10.54 4.47
N THR A 70 -1.65 11.71 4.22
CA THR A 70 -3.03 11.83 3.74
C THR A 70 -3.07 12.60 2.44
N ALA A 71 -3.53 11.95 1.38
CA ALA A 71 -3.85 12.59 0.11
C ALA A 71 -5.31 13.06 0.12
N THR A 72 -5.59 14.20 -0.52
CA THR A 72 -6.96 14.65 -0.77
C THR A 72 -7.23 14.56 -2.27
N ALA A 73 -8.24 13.78 -2.65
CA ALA A 73 -8.65 13.61 -4.03
C ALA A 73 -9.53 14.77 -4.50
N ALA A 74 -9.71 14.87 -5.82
CA ALA A 74 -10.46 15.93 -6.47
C ALA A 74 -11.96 15.96 -6.10
N ASP A 75 -12.52 14.80 -5.74
CA ASP A 75 -13.90 14.66 -5.24
C ASP A 75 -14.04 15.03 -3.75
N GLY A 76 -12.94 15.41 -3.08
CA GLY A 76 -12.90 15.78 -1.67
C GLY A 76 -12.72 14.62 -0.69
N SER A 77 -12.62 13.37 -1.18
CA SER A 77 -12.27 12.21 -0.35
C SER A 77 -10.81 12.29 0.13
N THR A 78 -10.53 11.65 1.26
CA THR A 78 -9.20 11.61 1.89
C THR A 78 -8.71 10.19 2.01
N TRP A 79 -7.44 9.96 1.68
CA TRP A 79 -6.84 8.63 1.57
C TRP A 79 -5.53 8.57 2.34
N THR A 80 -5.36 7.52 3.14
CA THR A 80 -4.07 7.20 3.76
C THR A 80 -3.15 6.62 2.70
N VAL A 81 -1.93 7.13 2.61
CA VAL A 81 -0.94 6.68 1.61
C VAL A 81 0.38 6.26 2.28
N PRO A 82 1.04 5.17 1.80
CA PRO A 82 0.60 4.33 0.67
C PRO A 82 -0.61 3.45 0.95
N ALA A 83 -0.88 3.11 2.22
CA ALA A 83 -2.07 2.35 2.61
C ALA A 83 -2.43 2.57 4.07
N GLU A 84 -3.68 2.29 4.44
CA GLU A 84 -4.05 2.06 5.85
C GLU A 84 -3.52 0.69 6.30
N VAL A 85 -2.62 0.69 7.29
CA VAL A 85 -1.92 -0.51 7.78
C VAL A 85 -2.08 -0.68 9.29
N ASN A 86 -1.86 -1.91 9.74
CA ASN A 86 -1.88 -2.35 11.13
C ASN A 86 -0.49 -2.37 11.78
N PHE A 87 0.52 -1.67 11.24
CA PHE A 87 1.89 -1.72 11.77
C PHE A 87 1.96 -1.42 13.29
N ASP A 88 1.30 -0.35 13.74
CA ASP A 88 1.23 0.05 15.15
C ASP A 88 0.07 -0.62 15.93
N ASN A 89 -0.65 -1.57 15.32
CA ASN A 89 -1.72 -2.32 15.98
C ASN A 89 -1.16 -3.53 16.73
N ASP A 90 -1.09 -3.43 18.06
CA ASP A 90 -0.61 -4.51 18.95
C ASP A 90 -1.48 -5.78 18.91
N GLU A 91 -2.72 -5.71 18.43
CA GLU A 91 -3.59 -6.89 18.26
C GLU A 91 -3.26 -7.68 16.99
N PHE A 92 -2.51 -7.08 16.06
CA PHE A 92 -2.01 -7.75 14.87
C PHE A 92 -0.56 -8.20 15.13
N PRO A 93 -0.31 -9.52 15.24
CA PRO A 93 1.02 -10.03 15.57
C PRO A 93 2.03 -9.72 14.46
N PHE A 94 3.23 -9.32 14.86
CA PHE A 94 4.39 -9.34 13.97
C PHE A 94 4.77 -10.78 13.64
N ALA A 95 5.16 -11.02 12.40
CA ALA A 95 5.73 -12.29 11.98
C ALA A 95 7.09 -12.53 12.66
N SER A 96 7.51 -13.79 12.78
CA SER A 96 8.85 -14.11 13.27
C SER A 96 9.89 -13.85 12.18
N ASP A 97 11.09 -13.43 12.56
CA ASP A 97 12.18 -13.20 11.61
C ASP A 97 12.70 -14.52 11.02
N LEU A 98 12.74 -14.63 9.70
CA LEU A 98 13.59 -15.59 8.98
C LEU A 98 14.97 -14.95 8.72
N TYR A 99 14.96 -13.71 8.26
CA TYR A 99 16.16 -12.88 8.12
C TYR A 99 15.76 -11.41 8.21
N ASN A 100 16.32 -10.67 9.15
CA ASN A 100 16.01 -9.28 9.40
C ASN A 100 17.25 -8.51 9.88
N PRO A 101 17.88 -7.72 9.00
CA PRO A 101 19.05 -6.92 9.35
C PRO A 101 18.71 -5.72 10.25
N CYS A 102 17.44 -5.30 10.33
CA CYS A 102 17.02 -4.22 11.22
C CYS A 102 17.02 -4.64 12.71
N THR A 103 16.73 -5.92 12.99
CA THR A 103 16.81 -6.51 14.34
C THR A 103 18.13 -7.25 14.60
N GLY A 104 18.91 -7.53 13.55
CA GLY A 104 20.15 -8.31 13.61
C GLY A 104 19.90 -9.82 13.67
N VAL A 105 18.67 -10.27 13.43
CA VAL A 105 18.30 -11.69 13.35
C VAL A 105 18.53 -12.17 11.92
N GLU A 106 19.72 -12.68 11.64
CA GLU A 106 20.15 -13.04 10.29
C GLU A 106 20.43 -14.55 10.18
N PHE A 107 19.39 -15.39 10.25
CA PHE A 107 19.57 -16.85 10.16
C PHE A 107 20.13 -17.25 8.79
N SER A 108 20.94 -18.31 8.77
CA SER A 108 21.58 -18.77 7.53
C SER A 108 20.71 -19.75 6.73
N ASN A 109 19.64 -20.30 7.33
CA ASN A 109 18.70 -21.22 6.70
C ASN A 109 17.41 -21.35 7.53
N ALA A 110 16.35 -21.88 6.91
CA ALA A 110 15.03 -22.06 7.53
C ALA A 110 15.04 -22.94 8.80
N GLN A 111 15.87 -23.99 8.83
CA GLN A 111 15.92 -24.90 9.98
C GLN A 111 16.47 -24.20 11.23
N GLU A 112 17.46 -23.33 11.07
CA GLU A 112 18.02 -22.53 12.15
C GLU A 112 16.95 -21.60 12.74
N ALA A 113 16.24 -20.87 11.86
CA ALA A 113 15.16 -19.97 12.27
C ALA A 113 14.06 -20.70 13.04
N LEU A 114 13.57 -21.84 12.50
CA LEU A 114 12.56 -22.66 13.19
C LEU A 114 13.03 -23.19 14.55
N SER A 115 14.32 -23.52 14.68
CA SER A 115 14.87 -24.06 15.94
C SER A 115 15.03 -22.99 17.02
N ALA A 116 15.02 -21.71 16.64
CA ALA A 116 15.07 -20.58 17.56
C ALA A 116 13.71 -20.23 18.18
N LEU A 117 12.61 -20.70 17.57
CA LEU A 117 11.24 -20.43 18.03
C LEU A 117 10.80 -21.43 19.09
N ASP A 118 10.08 -20.96 20.11
CA ASP A 118 9.57 -21.77 21.22
C ASP A 118 8.07 -22.12 21.11
N GLY A 119 7.40 -21.62 20.06
CA GLY A 119 5.97 -21.85 19.81
C GLY A 119 5.08 -20.68 20.20
N ALA A 120 5.58 -19.65 20.88
CA ALA A 120 4.77 -18.51 21.30
C ALA A 120 4.24 -17.64 20.15
N ASP A 121 4.88 -17.72 18.98
CA ASP A 121 4.49 -17.05 17.73
C ASP A 121 3.38 -17.79 16.96
N ILE A 122 2.95 -18.98 17.40
CA ILE A 122 1.91 -19.76 16.70
C ILE A 122 0.54 -19.14 16.98
N VAL A 123 -0.14 -18.70 15.91
CA VAL A 123 -1.52 -18.21 15.99
C VAL A 123 -2.50 -19.37 15.91
N GLU A 124 -3.33 -19.49 16.95
CA GLU A 124 -4.31 -20.57 17.12
C GLU A 124 -5.66 -20.19 16.48
N ILE A 125 -5.79 -20.36 15.16
CA ILE A 125 -7.05 -20.07 14.42
C ILE A 125 -8.06 -21.19 14.69
N GLU A 126 -7.62 -22.43 14.48
CA GLU A 126 -8.35 -23.65 14.81
C GLU A 126 -7.37 -24.61 15.50
N PRO A 127 -7.35 -24.69 16.85
CA PRO A 127 -6.30 -25.37 17.60
C PRO A 127 -6.10 -26.86 17.28
N ASP A 128 -7.15 -27.54 16.84
CA ASP A 128 -7.11 -28.95 16.44
C ASP A 128 -6.60 -29.16 15.00
N GLY A 129 -6.33 -28.06 14.27
CA GLY A 129 -5.84 -28.05 12.90
C GLY A 129 -4.36 -28.38 12.75
N GLU A 130 -3.94 -28.52 11.50
CA GLU A 130 -2.52 -28.72 11.18
C GLU A 130 -1.71 -27.46 11.44
N LEU A 131 -0.47 -27.63 11.87
CA LEU A 131 0.47 -26.50 11.99
C LEU A 131 1.06 -26.23 10.61
N VAL A 132 0.82 -25.02 10.11
CA VAL A 132 1.37 -24.50 8.87
C VAL A 132 2.40 -23.42 9.20
N THR A 133 3.52 -23.42 8.47
CA THR A 133 4.51 -22.35 8.46
C THR A 133 4.53 -21.72 7.07
N ALA A 134 4.18 -20.45 6.97
CA ALA A 134 4.40 -19.65 5.78
C ALA A 134 5.78 -18.98 5.86
N TYR A 135 6.61 -19.20 4.86
CA TYR A 135 7.83 -18.46 4.60
C TYR A 135 7.50 -17.35 3.62
N VAL A 136 7.80 -16.11 3.98
CA VAL A 136 7.33 -14.94 3.23
C VAL A 136 8.49 -13.99 2.95
N PHE A 137 8.55 -13.50 1.72
CA PHE A 137 9.34 -12.33 1.35
C PHE A 137 8.40 -11.34 0.65
N ALA A 138 8.48 -10.07 1.04
CA ALA A 138 7.72 -8.99 0.43
C ALA A 138 8.65 -7.88 -0.05
N ASP A 139 8.32 -7.31 -1.19
CA ASP A 139 8.81 -6.05 -1.71
C ASP A 139 7.61 -5.09 -1.68
N ASN A 140 7.36 -4.31 -0.62
CA ASN A 140 8.13 -4.24 0.62
C ASN A 140 7.42 -4.83 1.85
N TYR A 141 6.10 -4.71 1.96
CA TYR A 141 5.37 -4.98 3.21
C TYR A 141 4.14 -5.87 2.99
N PHE A 142 3.80 -6.67 4.01
CA PHE A 142 2.60 -7.50 4.00
C PHE A 142 1.86 -7.55 5.34
N GLU A 143 0.56 -7.81 5.28
CA GLU A 143 -0.30 -8.16 6.42
C GLU A 143 -1.15 -9.38 6.07
N MET A 144 -0.88 -10.50 6.73
CA MET A 144 -1.50 -11.79 6.43
C MET A 144 -2.63 -12.11 7.43
N TYR A 145 -3.77 -12.48 6.86
CA TYR A 145 -4.91 -13.05 7.56
C TYR A 145 -5.14 -14.47 7.08
N ILE A 146 -5.58 -15.33 8.01
CA ILE A 146 -6.02 -16.69 7.72
C ILE A 146 -7.44 -16.86 8.25
N ASN A 147 -8.38 -17.19 7.37
CA ASN A 147 -9.82 -17.23 7.68
C ASN A 147 -10.33 -15.97 8.40
N GLY A 148 -9.76 -14.81 8.06
CA GLY A 148 -10.06 -13.51 8.65
C GLY A 148 -9.44 -13.23 10.03
N ILE A 149 -8.61 -14.12 10.56
CA ILE A 149 -7.83 -13.89 11.77
C ILE A 149 -6.45 -13.38 11.39
N ALA A 150 -6.00 -12.29 12.04
CA ALA A 150 -4.67 -11.73 11.84
C ALA A 150 -3.60 -12.77 12.25
N ALA A 151 -2.77 -13.19 11.29
CA ALA A 151 -1.81 -14.27 11.48
C ALA A 151 -0.36 -13.76 11.58
N GLY A 152 -0.02 -12.72 10.82
CA GLY A 152 1.32 -12.12 10.88
C GLY A 152 1.45 -10.92 9.95
N LYS A 153 2.10 -9.86 10.40
CA LYS A 153 2.49 -8.71 9.57
C LYS A 153 4.00 -8.58 9.51
N ASP A 154 4.48 -7.93 8.46
CA ASP A 154 5.91 -7.72 8.28
C ASP A 154 6.51 -6.86 9.42
N ASN A 155 7.77 -7.11 9.74
CA ASN A 155 8.56 -6.35 10.70
C ASN A 155 9.14 -5.07 10.11
N VAL A 156 9.30 -4.99 8.79
CA VAL A 156 9.94 -3.86 8.12
C VAL A 156 9.02 -3.30 7.02
N PRO A 157 8.51 -2.07 7.14
CA PRO A 157 7.59 -1.48 6.16
C PRO A 157 8.19 -1.23 4.78
N PHE A 158 9.47 -0.87 4.71
CA PHE A 158 10.10 -0.44 3.45
C PHE A 158 11.44 -1.14 3.24
N THR A 159 12.48 -0.71 3.95
CA THR A 159 13.81 -1.35 3.88
C THR A 159 14.52 -1.18 5.21
N GLN A 160 15.50 -2.01 5.54
CA GLN A 160 16.10 -3.06 4.71
C GLN A 160 15.18 -4.26 4.48
N PHE A 161 15.32 -4.90 3.30
CA PHE A 161 14.56 -6.10 2.99
C PHE A 161 14.81 -7.21 4.01
N ASN A 162 13.74 -7.88 4.40
CA ASN A 162 13.71 -9.00 5.32
C ASN A 162 12.90 -10.15 4.75
N SER A 163 12.88 -11.26 5.46
CA SER A 163 11.98 -12.39 5.21
C SER A 163 11.48 -12.92 6.54
N ASN A 164 10.30 -13.53 6.49
CA ASN A 164 9.46 -13.73 7.66
C ASN A 164 8.91 -15.16 7.72
N LEU A 165 8.60 -15.59 8.94
CA LEU A 165 7.89 -16.81 9.27
C LEU A 165 6.55 -16.45 9.91
N VAL A 166 5.46 -16.94 9.33
CA VAL A 166 4.11 -16.86 9.91
C VAL A 166 3.65 -18.27 10.24
N ARG A 167 3.43 -18.58 11.52
CA ARG A 167 3.03 -19.93 11.96
C ARG A 167 1.65 -19.93 12.57
N PHE A 168 0.81 -20.87 12.15
CA PHE A 168 -0.58 -20.92 12.59
C PHE A 168 -1.16 -22.34 12.55
N ARG A 169 -2.19 -22.59 13.37
CA ARG A 169 -2.98 -23.82 13.33
C ARG A 169 -4.32 -23.58 12.64
N VAL A 170 -4.62 -24.38 11.61
CA VAL A 170 -5.84 -24.23 10.81
C VAL A 170 -6.31 -25.57 10.23
N ASN A 171 -7.60 -25.69 9.94
CA ASN A 171 -8.16 -26.80 9.17
C ASN A 171 -8.25 -26.44 7.69
N ARG A 172 -8.20 -27.45 6.82
CA ARG A 172 -8.51 -27.29 5.40
C ARG A 172 -10.02 -27.45 5.13
N PRO A 173 -10.58 -26.73 4.14
CA PRO A 173 -9.93 -25.65 3.40
C PRO A 173 -9.79 -24.38 4.25
N PHE A 174 -8.80 -23.54 3.95
CA PHE A 174 -8.65 -22.22 4.57
C PHE A 174 -8.27 -21.16 3.55
N THR A 175 -8.71 -19.93 3.80
CA THR A 175 -8.39 -18.77 2.97
C THR A 175 -7.23 -18.01 3.56
N VAL A 176 -6.23 -17.74 2.72
CA VAL A 176 -5.17 -16.77 2.96
C VAL A 176 -5.55 -15.47 2.27
N ALA A 177 -5.53 -14.36 3.01
CA ALA A 177 -5.73 -13.02 2.47
C ALA A 177 -4.58 -12.15 2.94
N VAL A 178 -3.93 -11.46 2.01
CA VAL A 178 -2.74 -10.64 2.30
C VAL A 178 -2.93 -9.25 1.71
N LYS A 179 -2.79 -8.22 2.54
CA LYS A 179 -2.58 -6.86 2.06
C LYS A 179 -1.09 -6.69 1.82
N CYS A 180 -0.72 -6.31 0.61
CA CYS A 180 0.66 -6.03 0.23
C CYS A 180 0.80 -4.54 -0.12
N VAL A 181 1.94 -3.96 0.28
CA VAL A 181 2.22 -2.55 0.07
C VAL A 181 3.62 -2.40 -0.53
N ASP A 182 3.71 -1.77 -1.70
CA ASP A 182 4.94 -1.15 -2.20
C ASP A 182 5.04 0.23 -1.55
N TRP A 183 6.08 0.43 -0.75
CA TRP A 183 6.19 1.60 0.10
C TRP A 183 6.83 2.77 -0.64
N GLU A 184 6.33 3.97 -0.38
CA GLU A 184 6.81 5.20 -1.03
C GLU A 184 7.59 6.08 -0.05
N GLU A 185 8.73 6.64 -0.48
CA GLU A 185 9.45 7.66 0.32
C GLU A 185 8.82 9.04 0.12
N ASN A 186 8.34 9.32 -1.09
CA ASN A 186 7.64 10.53 -1.43
C ASN A 186 6.13 10.29 -1.29
N SER A 187 5.62 10.47 -0.08
CA SER A 187 4.22 10.16 0.26
C SER A 187 3.20 10.78 -0.71
N GLY A 188 2.27 9.97 -1.21
CA GLY A 188 1.23 10.30 -2.17
C GLY A 188 1.64 10.17 -3.65
N LEU A 189 2.90 9.88 -3.94
CA LEU A 189 3.45 9.89 -5.31
C LEU A 189 3.83 8.50 -5.84
N GLY A 190 3.83 7.44 -5.04
CA GLY A 190 4.32 6.11 -5.43
C GLY A 190 5.79 6.11 -5.84
N THR A 191 6.60 7.02 -5.28
CA THR A 191 8.00 7.17 -5.71
C THR A 191 8.99 7.26 -4.55
N GLU A 192 10.24 7.01 -4.91
CA GLU A 192 11.38 6.93 -4.03
C GLU A 192 12.64 7.56 -4.67
N ALA A 193 13.61 7.94 -3.85
CA ALA A 193 14.90 8.42 -4.33
C ALA A 193 15.81 7.24 -4.71
N ASN A 194 16.05 7.00 -6.00
CA ASN A 194 16.85 5.86 -6.43
C ASN A 194 17.62 6.16 -7.73
N ARG A 195 18.83 5.60 -7.85
CA ARG A 195 19.72 5.73 -9.04
C ARG A 195 19.90 7.17 -9.56
N GLY A 196 19.88 8.17 -8.67
CA GLY A 196 20.02 9.58 -9.01
C GLY A 196 18.74 10.26 -9.52
N ASN A 197 17.61 9.57 -9.54
CA ASN A 197 16.27 10.13 -9.71
C ASN A 197 15.61 10.29 -8.33
N SER A 198 15.07 11.47 -8.02
CA SER A 198 14.36 11.72 -6.76
C SER A 198 12.91 11.22 -6.76
N HIS A 199 12.38 10.84 -7.92
CA HIS A 199 11.01 10.34 -8.12
C HIS A 199 11.05 9.08 -8.99
N HIS A 200 11.79 8.07 -8.55
CA HIS A 200 11.78 6.76 -9.19
C HIS A 200 10.56 5.98 -8.67
N PRO A 201 9.69 5.44 -9.53
CA PRO A 201 8.70 4.47 -9.07
C PRO A 201 9.44 3.20 -8.62
N GLY A 202 9.12 2.73 -7.42
CA GLY A 202 9.59 1.45 -6.88
C GLY A 202 8.91 0.28 -7.59
N ASP A 203 9.28 -0.93 -7.22
CA ASP A 203 8.56 -2.13 -7.61
C ASP A 203 8.11 -2.90 -6.36
N GLY A 204 6.90 -3.41 -6.43
CA GLY A 204 6.33 -4.29 -5.42
C GLY A 204 6.67 -5.76 -5.66
N GLY A 205 6.09 -6.64 -4.86
CA GLY A 205 6.20 -8.08 -5.06
C GLY A 205 5.89 -8.86 -3.79
N PHE A 206 5.23 -10.01 -3.94
CA PHE A 206 4.95 -10.90 -2.82
C PHE A 206 5.23 -12.34 -3.21
N VAL A 207 5.98 -13.07 -2.39
CA VAL A 207 6.22 -14.50 -2.58
C VAL A 207 6.08 -15.22 -1.25
N ALA A 208 5.38 -16.36 -1.27
CA ALA A 208 5.21 -17.17 -0.08
C ALA A 208 5.17 -18.66 -0.39
N VAL A 209 5.75 -19.45 0.53
CA VAL A 209 5.70 -20.91 0.53
C VAL A 209 5.10 -21.36 1.85
N PHE A 210 4.02 -22.13 1.79
CA PHE A 210 3.36 -22.68 2.97
C PHE A 210 3.81 -24.13 3.13
N LYS A 211 4.35 -24.49 4.30
CA LYS A 211 4.77 -25.87 4.61
C LYS A 211 4.04 -26.41 5.85
N SER A 212 3.70 -27.69 5.83
CA SER A 212 3.17 -28.42 6.98
C SER A 212 4.29 -28.74 7.97
N ALA A 213 3.93 -29.18 9.18
CA ALA A 213 4.88 -29.53 10.23
C ALA A 213 5.87 -30.65 9.87
N ASP A 214 5.54 -31.51 8.90
CA ASP A 214 6.42 -32.57 8.38
C ASP A 214 7.28 -32.11 7.19
N GLY A 215 7.18 -30.84 6.79
CA GLY A 215 7.96 -30.22 5.72
C GLY A 215 7.35 -30.33 4.33
N GLY A 216 6.15 -30.91 4.18
CA GLY A 216 5.43 -30.95 2.92
C GLY A 216 4.94 -29.57 2.47
N THR A 217 5.00 -29.29 1.16
CA THR A 217 4.43 -28.07 0.59
C THR A 217 2.91 -28.12 0.64
N VAL A 218 2.30 -27.13 1.29
CA VAL A 218 0.86 -26.93 1.45
C VAL A 218 0.29 -26.10 0.30
N ALA A 219 0.97 -25.00 -0.03
CA ALA A 219 0.65 -24.08 -1.10
C ALA A 219 1.89 -23.22 -1.44
N VAL A 220 1.90 -22.61 -2.61
CA VAL A 220 2.88 -21.61 -3.03
C VAL A 220 2.16 -20.44 -3.69
N THR A 221 2.81 -19.28 -3.76
CA THR A 221 2.33 -18.17 -4.59
C THR A 221 2.54 -18.48 -6.07
N ASP A 222 1.49 -18.35 -6.86
CA ASP A 222 1.45 -18.59 -8.31
C ASP A 222 0.27 -17.84 -8.95
N GLU A 223 0.04 -18.03 -10.25
CA GLU A 223 -1.05 -17.40 -10.99
C GLU A 223 -2.47 -17.80 -10.56
N ASN A 224 -2.62 -18.80 -9.67
CA ASN A 224 -3.93 -19.23 -9.16
C ASN A 224 -4.43 -18.34 -8.02
N TRP A 225 -3.57 -17.48 -7.48
CA TRP A 225 -3.97 -16.44 -6.53
C TRP A 225 -4.81 -15.37 -7.22
N LYS A 226 -5.67 -14.71 -6.44
CA LYS A 226 -6.33 -13.46 -6.83
C LYS A 226 -5.46 -12.28 -6.45
N ALA A 227 -5.51 -11.20 -7.23
CA ALA A 227 -4.85 -9.93 -6.91
C ALA A 227 -5.72 -8.75 -7.33
N GLN A 228 -5.99 -7.81 -6.42
CA GLN A 228 -6.74 -6.59 -6.72
C GLN A 228 -6.08 -5.34 -6.16
N ILE A 229 -6.02 -4.30 -6.98
CA ILE A 229 -5.31 -3.04 -6.73
C ILE A 229 -6.21 -2.06 -5.99
N PHE A 230 -5.72 -1.35 -4.97
CA PHE A 230 -6.47 -0.32 -4.24
C PHE A 230 -5.79 1.05 -4.25
N TYR A 231 -4.51 1.11 -4.63
CA TYR A 231 -3.79 2.36 -4.82
C TYR A 231 -2.82 2.22 -6.01
N THR A 232 -2.92 3.12 -7.00
CA THR A 232 -1.97 3.19 -8.13
C THR A 232 -1.35 4.58 -8.20
N ALA A 233 -0.02 4.66 -8.20
CA ALA A 233 0.77 5.87 -8.36
C ALA A 233 2.22 5.49 -8.72
N PRO A 234 3.02 6.38 -9.32
CA PRO A 234 2.64 7.64 -9.99
C PRO A 234 1.99 7.42 -11.37
N ILE A 235 1.11 8.33 -11.79
CA ILE A 235 0.54 8.36 -13.14
C ILE A 235 0.71 9.74 -13.76
N ALA A 236 1.45 9.85 -14.86
CA ALA A 236 1.66 11.12 -15.56
C ALA A 236 0.42 11.57 -16.38
N ASP A 237 -0.30 10.63 -16.98
CA ASP A 237 -1.41 10.89 -17.91
C ASP A 237 -2.61 10.01 -17.56
N LEU A 238 -3.70 10.62 -17.10
CA LEU A 238 -4.92 9.92 -16.69
C LEU A 238 -5.74 9.30 -17.85
N SER A 239 -5.25 9.38 -19.08
CA SER A 239 -5.80 8.62 -20.21
C SER A 239 -5.19 7.22 -20.38
N CYS A 240 -4.05 6.92 -19.74
CA CYS A 240 -3.44 5.59 -19.77
C CYS A 240 -4.12 4.51 -18.90
N PRO A 241 -4.68 4.79 -17.70
CA PRO A 241 -5.31 3.76 -16.90
C PRO A 241 -6.67 3.40 -17.50
N ALA A 242 -7.04 2.13 -17.39
CA ALA A 242 -8.32 1.63 -17.87
C ALA A 242 -8.97 0.70 -16.86
N GLU A 243 -10.30 0.71 -16.81
CA GLU A 243 -11.08 -0.28 -16.05
C GLU A 243 -11.93 -1.13 -17.00
N GLN A 244 -11.88 -2.45 -16.83
CA GLN A 244 -12.65 -3.42 -17.62
C GLN A 244 -13.30 -4.45 -16.69
N GLY A 245 -14.57 -4.22 -16.34
CA GLY A 245 -15.21 -5.00 -15.29
C GLY A 245 -14.52 -4.76 -13.96
N ALA A 246 -13.92 -5.81 -13.37
CA ALA A 246 -13.15 -5.71 -12.13
C ALA A 246 -11.66 -5.40 -12.35
N LEU A 247 -11.17 -5.49 -13.60
CA LEU A 247 -9.78 -5.21 -13.93
C LEU A 247 -9.50 -3.72 -13.79
N ARG A 248 -8.44 -3.37 -13.06
CA ARG A 248 -7.83 -2.03 -12.98
C ARG A 248 -6.47 -2.15 -13.66
N LEU A 249 -6.29 -1.47 -14.79
CA LEU A 249 -5.12 -1.63 -15.66
C LEU A 249 -4.28 -0.37 -15.67
N SER A 250 -3.00 -0.51 -15.35
CA SER A 250 -2.02 0.58 -15.31
C SER A 250 -0.74 0.24 -16.09
N GLU A 251 -0.67 -0.91 -16.77
CA GLU A 251 0.53 -1.43 -17.45
C GLU A 251 1.11 -0.50 -18.54
N ASN A 252 0.27 0.39 -19.11
CA ASN A 252 0.67 1.36 -20.13
C ASN A 252 0.92 2.77 -19.54
N CYS A 253 0.85 2.90 -18.22
CA CYS A 253 1.10 4.15 -17.54
C CYS A 253 2.58 4.39 -17.29
N SER A 254 2.90 5.66 -17.03
CA SER A 254 4.27 6.11 -16.78
C SER A 254 4.27 7.24 -15.76
N SER A 255 5.46 7.59 -15.27
CA SER A 255 5.69 8.69 -14.33
C SER A 255 6.35 9.88 -15.04
N ALA A 256 5.99 11.11 -14.64
CA ALA A 256 6.66 12.36 -14.98
C ALA A 256 7.25 13.08 -13.75
N GLY A 257 6.94 12.64 -12.53
CA GLY A 257 7.57 13.07 -11.28
C GLY A 257 6.59 13.64 -10.25
N ALA A 258 6.96 14.76 -9.63
CA ALA A 258 6.30 15.30 -8.43
C ALA A 258 4.83 15.73 -8.59
N GLU A 259 4.36 15.93 -9.82
CA GLU A 259 3.00 16.40 -10.14
C GLU A 259 2.13 15.28 -10.72
N ASP A 260 2.59 14.03 -10.63
CA ASP A 260 1.85 12.87 -11.09
C ASP A 260 0.57 12.65 -10.26
N TYR A 261 -0.35 11.93 -10.88
CA TYR A 261 -1.64 11.56 -10.31
C TYR A 261 -1.55 10.23 -9.56
N ALA A 262 -2.53 10.04 -8.70
CA ALA A 262 -2.75 8.82 -7.94
C ALA A 262 -4.23 8.42 -8.05
N LEU A 263 -4.49 7.12 -8.16
CA LEU A 263 -5.81 6.52 -8.18
C LEU A 263 -6.04 5.75 -6.89
N HIS A 264 -7.17 6.01 -6.24
CA HIS A 264 -7.54 5.38 -4.98
C HIS A 264 -8.89 4.68 -5.09
N TRP A 265 -8.96 3.45 -4.59
CA TRP A 265 -10.21 2.69 -4.48
C TRP A 265 -10.42 2.22 -3.05
N GLU A 266 -11.67 2.20 -2.60
CA GLU A 266 -12.00 1.74 -1.26
C GLU A 266 -11.72 0.24 -1.11
N VAL A 267 -10.97 -0.12 -0.07
CA VAL A 267 -10.75 -1.51 0.34
C VAL A 267 -12.04 -2.04 0.99
N PRO A 268 -12.65 -3.14 0.51
CA PRO A 268 -13.87 -3.69 1.10
C PRO A 268 -13.65 -4.06 2.58
N ALA A 269 -14.50 -3.61 3.49
CA ALA A 269 -14.26 -3.76 4.94
C ALA A 269 -14.07 -5.22 5.43
N ASN A 270 -14.61 -6.21 4.70
CA ASN A 270 -14.50 -7.63 5.01
C ASN A 270 -13.57 -8.41 4.05
N TRP A 271 -12.68 -7.73 3.32
CA TRP A 271 -11.79 -8.32 2.31
C TRP A 271 -10.93 -9.48 2.82
N TYR A 272 -10.66 -9.56 4.13
CA TYR A 272 -9.83 -10.60 4.75
C TYR A 272 -10.63 -11.83 5.19
N SER A 273 -11.95 -11.77 5.17
CA SER A 273 -12.82 -12.85 5.65
C SER A 273 -12.75 -14.10 4.76
N ALA A 274 -12.98 -15.28 5.35
CA ALA A 274 -13.10 -16.54 4.63
C ALA A 274 -14.31 -16.58 3.68
N ASP A 275 -15.39 -15.84 3.99
CA ASP A 275 -16.63 -15.81 3.21
C ASP A 275 -16.71 -14.66 2.19
N PHE A 276 -15.64 -13.88 2.05
CA PHE A 276 -15.58 -12.80 1.07
C PHE A 276 -15.60 -13.37 -0.36
N ASP A 277 -16.51 -12.85 -1.19
CA ASP A 277 -16.65 -13.24 -2.59
C ASP A 277 -15.64 -12.48 -3.47
N ASP A 278 -14.50 -13.11 -3.72
CA ASP A 278 -13.46 -12.64 -4.65
C ASP A 278 -13.59 -13.27 -6.06
N SER A 279 -14.73 -13.89 -6.40
CA SER A 279 -14.91 -14.54 -7.70
C SER A 279 -14.76 -13.57 -8.88
N GLY A 280 -15.05 -12.28 -8.64
CA GLY A 280 -14.85 -11.20 -9.60
C GLY A 280 -13.42 -10.67 -9.70
N TRP A 281 -12.52 -11.03 -8.78
CA TRP A 281 -11.16 -10.48 -8.76
C TRP A 281 -10.28 -11.08 -9.87
N PRO A 282 -9.34 -10.28 -10.42
CA PRO A 282 -8.34 -10.78 -11.37
C PRO A 282 -7.50 -11.89 -10.76
N ALA A 283 -6.99 -12.78 -11.61
CA ALA A 283 -5.87 -13.63 -11.23
C ALA A 283 -4.62 -12.75 -11.04
N ALA A 284 -3.72 -13.19 -10.16
CA ALA A 284 -2.43 -12.55 -9.97
C ALA A 284 -1.54 -12.72 -11.20
N SER A 285 -0.72 -11.71 -11.47
CA SER A 285 0.36 -11.84 -12.45
C SER A 285 1.61 -12.37 -11.76
N THR A 286 2.37 -13.21 -12.46
CA THR A 286 3.63 -13.74 -11.96
C THR A 286 4.82 -12.97 -12.52
N TYR A 287 5.84 -12.78 -11.68
CA TYR A 287 7.05 -12.04 -12.00
C TYR A 287 8.29 -12.88 -11.66
N THR A 288 9.36 -12.70 -12.43
CA THR A 288 10.63 -13.40 -12.19
C THR A 288 11.48 -12.68 -11.16
N ASN A 289 12.41 -13.39 -10.52
CA ASN A 289 13.39 -12.83 -9.59
C ASN A 289 14.17 -11.64 -10.19
N ASP A 290 14.51 -11.71 -11.49
CA ASP A 290 15.16 -10.63 -12.23
C ASP A 290 14.30 -9.35 -12.32
N VAL A 291 12.98 -9.48 -12.42
CA VAL A 291 12.07 -8.34 -12.52
C VAL A 291 11.95 -7.64 -11.17
N ILE A 292 11.83 -8.42 -10.08
CA ILE A 292 11.76 -7.92 -8.69
C ILE A 292 13.15 -7.50 -8.15
N GLY A 293 14.22 -7.90 -8.86
CA GLY A 293 15.60 -7.55 -8.51
C GLY A 293 16.08 -8.13 -7.17
N VAL A 294 15.78 -9.41 -6.89
CA VAL A 294 16.11 -10.04 -5.59
C VAL A 294 17.51 -10.66 -5.49
N ASP A 295 18.26 -10.74 -6.59
CA ASP A 295 19.56 -11.42 -6.70
C ASP A 295 20.64 -10.94 -5.71
N ASN A 296 20.48 -9.74 -5.15
CA ASN A 296 21.40 -9.15 -4.19
C ASN A 296 20.79 -8.95 -2.79
N LYS A 297 19.65 -9.58 -2.50
CA LYS A 297 18.93 -9.47 -1.22
C LYS A 297 19.14 -10.76 -0.40
N PRO A 298 20.00 -10.78 0.63
CA PRO A 298 20.25 -11.99 1.43
C PRO A 298 19.00 -12.55 2.12
N SER A 299 18.03 -11.69 2.43
CA SER A 299 16.70 -12.10 2.91
C SER A 299 15.96 -13.04 1.97
N TYR A 300 16.28 -13.01 0.67
CA TYR A 300 15.80 -13.95 -0.33
C TYR A 300 16.85 -15.02 -0.66
N THR A 301 18.06 -14.60 -1.06
CA THR A 301 19.07 -15.49 -1.66
C THR A 301 19.70 -16.49 -0.68
N ASN A 302 19.57 -16.29 0.63
CA ASN A 302 19.96 -17.31 1.61
C ASN A 302 18.95 -18.47 1.70
N PHE A 303 17.76 -18.30 1.14
CA PHE A 303 16.62 -19.21 1.29
C PHE A 303 16.05 -19.65 -0.07
N THR A 304 16.89 -19.75 -1.10
CA THR A 304 16.47 -20.27 -2.42
C THR A 304 16.04 -21.74 -2.35
N ASP A 305 16.45 -22.49 -1.32
CA ASP A 305 15.91 -23.84 -1.03
C ASP A 305 14.47 -23.81 -0.49
N ILE A 306 13.95 -22.63 -0.16
CA ILE A 306 12.56 -22.39 0.19
C ILE A 306 11.85 -21.74 -0.99
N PHE A 307 12.28 -20.55 -1.41
CA PHE A 307 11.55 -19.74 -2.39
C PHE A 307 11.70 -20.25 -3.83
N ASP A 308 12.89 -20.72 -4.20
CA ASP A 308 13.21 -21.26 -5.53
C ASP A 308 13.36 -22.81 -5.53
N ASP A 309 12.64 -23.51 -4.64
CA ASP A 309 12.74 -24.97 -4.53
C ASP A 309 12.29 -25.64 -5.84
N GLN A 310 13.16 -26.44 -6.46
CA GLN A 310 12.87 -27.03 -7.77
C GLN A 310 11.58 -27.88 -7.83
N ALA A 311 11.14 -28.44 -6.71
CA ALA A 311 9.92 -29.25 -6.64
C ALA A 311 8.67 -28.43 -6.30
N SER A 312 8.83 -27.21 -5.78
CA SER A 312 7.74 -26.34 -5.30
C SER A 312 8.15 -24.87 -5.41
N ASP A 313 8.54 -24.46 -6.63
CA ASP A 313 9.06 -23.13 -6.94
C ASP A 313 7.93 -22.10 -6.83
N ALA A 314 8.11 -21.11 -5.94
CA ALA A 314 7.11 -20.07 -5.74
C ALA A 314 7.38 -18.90 -6.68
N SER A 315 6.32 -18.41 -7.32
CA SER A 315 6.42 -17.19 -8.12
C SER A 315 6.17 -15.96 -7.26
N PHE A 316 6.89 -14.87 -7.53
CA PHE A 316 6.45 -13.56 -7.12
C PHE A 316 5.12 -13.25 -7.80
N ILE A 317 4.15 -12.81 -7.00
CA ILE A 317 2.82 -12.42 -7.46
C ILE A 317 2.55 -10.94 -7.16
N TRP A 318 1.81 -10.31 -8.06
CA TRP A 318 1.27 -8.96 -7.88
C TRP A 318 0.01 -8.77 -8.74
N SER A 319 -0.46 -7.52 -8.87
CA SER A 319 -1.36 -7.11 -9.94
C SER A 319 -0.66 -7.11 -11.32
N ALA A 320 -1.32 -6.59 -12.37
CA ALA A 320 -0.74 -6.50 -13.71
C ALA A 320 0.44 -5.52 -13.83
N ASN A 321 0.62 -4.60 -12.88
CA ASN A 321 1.72 -3.64 -12.89
C ASN A 321 2.45 -3.62 -11.55
N VAL A 322 3.56 -4.36 -11.50
CA VAL A 322 4.44 -4.43 -10.34
C VAL A 322 5.09 -3.10 -9.95
N VAL A 323 5.08 -2.08 -10.82
CA VAL A 323 5.84 -0.83 -10.60
C VAL A 323 4.95 0.31 -10.09
N LEU A 324 3.66 0.35 -10.45
CA LEU A 324 2.80 1.50 -10.14
C LEU A 324 1.63 1.15 -9.22
N ASP A 325 1.34 -0.12 -9.00
CA ASP A 325 0.24 -0.53 -8.13
C ASP A 325 0.79 -0.74 -6.72
N ASN A 326 0.61 0.25 -5.84
CA ASN A 326 1.30 0.32 -4.54
C ASN A 326 0.52 -0.32 -3.37
N GLU A 327 -0.81 -0.43 -3.46
CA GLU A 327 -1.60 -1.22 -2.51
C GLU A 327 -2.31 -2.32 -3.28
N VAL A 328 -1.96 -3.57 -3.01
CA VAL A 328 -2.55 -4.75 -3.66
C VAL A 328 -2.97 -5.76 -2.62
N ILE A 329 -4.18 -6.29 -2.74
CA ILE A 329 -4.64 -7.39 -1.91
C ILE A 329 -4.61 -8.67 -2.73
N VAL A 330 -3.95 -9.70 -2.19
CA VAL A 330 -3.92 -11.04 -2.77
C VAL A 330 -4.68 -12.04 -1.91
N ARG A 331 -5.37 -12.98 -2.57
CA ARG A 331 -6.21 -13.98 -1.89
C ARG A 331 -6.09 -15.36 -2.54
N TYR A 332 -6.11 -16.41 -1.72
CA TYR A 332 -6.12 -17.79 -2.18
C TYR A 332 -6.76 -18.71 -1.15
N THR A 333 -7.51 -19.71 -1.61
CA THR A 333 -8.06 -20.76 -0.75
C THR A 333 -7.23 -22.02 -0.93
N VAL A 334 -6.62 -22.47 0.15
CA VAL A 334 -5.92 -23.75 0.24
C VAL A 334 -6.96 -24.84 0.47
N GLU A 335 -7.00 -25.82 -0.44
CA GLU A 335 -7.90 -26.99 -0.40
C GLU A 335 -7.41 -28.10 0.53
#